data_AF-A0A7Y3GIX0-F1
#
_entry.id   AF-A0A7Y3GIX0-F1
#
_cell.length_a   1.000
_cell.length_b   1.000
_cell.length_c   1.000
_cell.angle_alpha   90.00
_cell.angle_beta   90.00
_cell.angle_gamma   90.00
#
_symmetry.space_group_name_H-M   'P 1'
#
loop_
_entity.id
_entity.type
_entity.pdbx_description
1 polymer ?
#
loop_
_entity_poly.entity_id
_entity_poly.type
_entity_poly.pdbx_seq_one_letter_code
_entity_poly.pdbx_strand_id
1 'polypeptide(L)' 'MVESQHGWWFPEEIGEDPVLCGVFQSNVNVLTPDSEEFCDPATGAVTFGPLLCRIYPLKN' A
#
# COMPACT_ATOMS: atom_id res chain seq x y z
N MET A 1 -14.62 -10.08 3.39
CA MET A 1 -13.67 -9.55 2.39
C MET A 1 -13.59 -8.06 2.61
N VAL A 2 -12.40 -7.48 2.55
CA VAL A 2 -12.17 -6.04 2.77
C VAL A 2 -11.53 -5.49 1.51
N GLU A 3 -11.96 -4.30 1.12
CA GLU A 3 -11.45 -3.57 -0.03
C GLU A 3 -11.00 -2.19 0.45
N SER A 4 -9.96 -1.68 -0.19
CA SER A 4 -9.42 -0.34 0.06
C SER A 4 -8.93 0.19 -1.27
N GLN A 5 -9.24 1.46 -1.53
CA GLN A 5 -8.86 2.11 -2.76
C GLN A 5 -7.35 2.39 -2.80
N HIS A 6 -6.76 2.31 -3.99
CA HIS A 6 -5.36 2.64 -4.22
C HIS A 6 -5.15 4.15 -4.43
N GLY A 7 -3.90 4.63 -4.25
CA GLY A 7 -3.51 5.97 -4.70
C GLY A 7 -3.95 7.13 -3.83
N TRP A 8 -4.37 6.87 -2.59
CA TRP A 8 -4.63 7.92 -1.61
C TRP A 8 -3.34 8.60 -1.15
N TRP A 9 -3.44 9.92 -0.95
CA TRP A 9 -2.42 10.84 -0.45
C TRP A 9 -3.11 12.09 0.11
N PHE A 10 -2.41 12.88 0.92
CA PHE A 10 -2.88 14.14 1.50
C PHE A 10 -2.22 15.32 0.75
N PRO A 11 -2.83 15.87 -0.31
CA PRO A 11 -2.24 16.94 -1.12
C PRO A 11 -1.94 18.23 -0.34
N GLU A 12 -2.53 18.39 0.83
CA GLU A 12 -2.29 19.50 1.78
C GLU A 12 -1.00 19.36 2.60
N GLU A 13 -0.39 18.18 2.62
CA GLU A 13 0.83 17.88 3.38
C GLU A 13 2.12 18.24 2.61
N ILE A 14 3.27 18.17 3.30
CA ILE A 14 4.60 18.48 2.75
C ILE A 14 4.94 17.49 1.61
N GLY A 15 5.32 18.01 0.45
CA GLY A 15 5.57 17.21 -0.76
C GLY A 15 6.92 16.50 -0.79
N GLU A 16 7.85 16.91 0.04
CA GLU A 16 9.21 16.38 0.11
C GLU A 16 9.33 15.16 1.05
N ASP A 17 10.35 14.34 0.80
CA ASP A 17 10.77 13.27 1.70
C ASP A 17 11.13 13.85 3.08
N PRO A 18 10.64 13.28 4.20
CA PRO A 18 9.97 11.96 4.31
C PRO A 18 8.45 11.98 4.30
N VAL A 19 7.82 13.15 4.20
CA VAL A 19 6.36 13.27 4.32
C VAL A 19 5.69 12.80 3.04
N LEU A 20 6.18 13.24 1.88
CA LEU A 20 5.67 12.87 0.55
C LEU A 20 4.13 12.92 0.49
N CYS A 21 3.55 14.00 0.99
CA CYS A 21 2.11 14.20 1.08
C CYS A 21 1.37 13.06 1.81
N GLY A 22 1.99 12.47 2.84
CA GLY A 22 1.41 11.41 3.66
C GLY A 22 1.10 10.10 2.92
N VAL A 23 1.77 9.82 1.79
CA VAL A 23 1.54 8.58 1.01
C VAL A 23 1.79 7.32 1.84
N PHE A 24 2.77 7.30 2.73
CA PHE A 24 3.07 6.12 3.55
C PHE A 24 2.03 5.84 4.64
N GLN A 25 1.22 6.84 5.00
CA GLN A 25 0.15 6.69 5.97
C GLN A 25 -1.17 6.26 5.30
N SER A 26 -1.45 6.78 4.11
CA SER A 26 -2.78 6.70 3.48
C SER A 26 -2.87 5.70 2.33
N ASN A 27 -1.76 5.38 1.66
CA ASN A 27 -1.78 4.54 0.47
C ASN A 27 -1.69 3.06 0.83
N VAL A 28 -2.71 2.28 0.45
CA VAL A 28 -2.77 0.83 0.72
C VAL A 28 -1.65 0.04 0.04
N ASN A 29 -0.98 0.57 -0.98
CA ASN A 29 0.15 -0.09 -1.64
C ASN A 29 1.31 -0.39 -0.67
N VAL A 30 1.39 0.28 0.49
CA VAL A 30 2.37 -0.09 1.54
C VAL A 30 2.13 -1.48 2.15
N LEU A 31 0.95 -2.06 1.92
CA LEU A 31 0.56 -3.40 2.39
C LEU A 31 0.75 -4.49 1.33
N THR A 32 1.20 -4.13 0.12
CA THR A 32 1.43 -5.08 -0.97
C THR A 32 2.91 -5.42 -1.07
N PRO A 33 3.34 -6.66 -0.80
CA PRO A 33 4.74 -7.05 -0.94
C PRO A 33 5.15 -7.15 -2.41
N ASP A 34 6.41 -6.82 -2.69
CA ASP A 34 7.00 -6.77 -4.04
C ASP A 34 8.32 -7.57 -4.16
N SER A 35 8.65 -8.39 -3.15
CA SER A 35 9.78 -9.32 -3.26
C SER A 35 9.52 -10.39 -4.31
N GLU A 36 10.59 -10.98 -4.84
CA GLU A 36 10.56 -11.94 -5.96
C GLU A 36 9.56 -13.09 -5.76
N GLU A 37 9.38 -13.55 -4.52
CA GLU A 37 8.42 -14.61 -4.15
C GLU A 37 6.94 -14.24 -4.36
N PHE A 38 6.61 -12.96 -4.51
CA PHE A 38 5.26 -12.44 -4.80
C PHE A 38 5.08 -11.98 -6.25
N CYS A 39 6.12 -12.07 -7.06
CA CYS A 39 6.11 -11.68 -8.46
C CYS A 39 5.92 -12.89 -9.38
N ASP A 40 5.30 -12.67 -10.53
CA ASP A 40 5.24 -13.67 -11.58
C ASP A 40 6.66 -14.02 -12.08
N PRO A 41 7.10 -15.29 -12.04
CA PRO A 41 8.47 -15.65 -12.39
C PRO A 41 8.85 -15.39 -13.86
N ALA A 42 7.87 -15.33 -14.78
CA ALA A 42 8.15 -15.15 -16.20
C ALA A 42 8.30 -13.67 -16.58
N THR A 43 7.56 -12.78 -15.91
CA THR A 43 7.44 -11.36 -16.27
C THR A 43 7.99 -10.41 -15.21
N GLY A 44 8.18 -10.87 -13.97
CA GLY A 44 8.52 -10.03 -12.82
C GLY A 44 7.37 -9.13 -12.36
N ALA A 45 6.15 -9.29 -12.88
CA ALA A 45 5.02 -8.46 -12.50
C ALA A 45 4.48 -8.86 -11.12
N VAL A 46 4.18 -7.86 -10.28
CA VAL A 46 3.48 -8.09 -9.01
C VAL A 46 2.06 -8.60 -9.30
N THR A 47 1.66 -9.67 -8.63
CA THR A 47 0.30 -10.20 -8.76
C THR A 47 -0.63 -9.52 -7.76
N PHE A 48 -1.49 -8.62 -8.24
CA PHE A 48 -2.53 -7.98 -7.42
C PHE A 48 -3.74 -8.90 -7.22
N GLY A 49 -3.53 -9.99 -6.48
CA GLY A 49 -4.59 -10.85 -5.95
C GLY A 49 -5.04 -10.40 -4.55
N PRO A 50 -6.13 -10.97 -4.02
CA PRO A 50 -6.49 -10.77 -2.61
C PRO A 50 -5.34 -11.22 -1.70
N LEU A 51 -4.82 -10.30 -0.88
CA LEU A 51 -3.79 -10.58 0.12
C LEU A 51 -4.41 -10.83 1.49
N LEU A 52 -3.67 -11.53 2.35
CA LEU A 52 -4.07 -11.71 3.74
C LEU A 52 -3.81 -10.43 4.54
N CYS A 53 -4.79 -9.99 5.31
CA CYS A 53 -4.67 -8.82 6.17
C CYS A 53 -5.29 -9.08 7.55
N ARG A 54 -4.96 -8.20 8.51
CA ARG A 54 -5.61 -8.12 9.82
C ARG A 54 -6.13 -6.71 10.01
N ILE A 55 -7.30 -6.60 10.63
CA ILE A 55 -7.98 -5.33 10.87
C ILE A 55 -8.12 -5.14 12.36
N TYR A 56 -7.81 -3.93 12.81
CA TYR A 56 -7.88 -3.54 14.21
C TYR A 56 -8.59 -2.19 14.32
N PRO A 57 -9.35 -1.95 15.40
CA PRO A 57 -9.80 -0.60 15.73
C PRO A 57 -8.59 0.33 15.90
N LEU A 58 -8.70 1.56 15.39
CA LEU A 58 -7.71 2.59 15.66
C LEU A 58 -7.69 2.85 17.18
N LYS A 59 -6.50 2.76 17.79
CA LYS A 59 -6.32 3.11 19.19
C LYS A 59 -6.00 4.60 19.27
N ASN A 60 -6.81 5.33 20.03
CA ASN A 60 -6.58 6.73 20.37
C ASN A 60 -5.48 6.87 21.42
#